data_AF-A0A843BZB5-F1
#
_entry.id   AF-A0A843BZB5-F1
#
_cell.length_a   1.000
_cell.length_b   1.000
_cell.length_c   1.000
_cell.angle_alpha   90.00
_cell.angle_beta   90.00
_cell.angle_gamma   90.00
#
_symmetry.space_group_name_H-M   'P 1'
#
loop_
_entity.id
_entity.type
_entity.pdbx_description
1 polymer ?
#
loop_
_entity_poly.entity_id
_entity_poly.type
_entity_poly.pdbx_seq_one_letter_code
_entity_poly.pdbx_strand_id
1 'polypeptide(L)'
;MKKGLAITLIIVVVGASLLFGFVWGNDFQFTNNPKPITPIVDGIIEKNEWKRAAYYNIPFYLDVDNTIDPFEGKQNVDGWNYLSVGEDEENYYIALDLCSDRTNNKSEEWISFFLANRMPEIMGSRLAFQALVDYGFEYLYYDINQSTTFDYSLGTGIIPMTYNYIPIVPEYDSIEIINGNTSSNYLDFWNSYDGKSFTIESFNTDPAGTWEPGDYIDIRFGVNITEKFPEQNITTFLTDLLDLKLNYVMSANLTALNSDHLTYAERFACGVVEHDGMPGNFTDEATFTSDMNNINLSNDTITSGNVDLDHSGVNASNGMFYFTIHCWNEVNATYPTAYELNIDYLALRMRTTPLITLIENTISQGNYDLAWSYGSSVKCIEDHRMFEFKIAKSEFPDLNDDMLYLFVAGYGTMSFIGTNFWAYPGDSNDNPFNGFVDEYSNFLAFDMSIT
;
A
#
# COMPACT_ATOMS: atom_id res chain seq x y z
N MET A 1 -59.27 -30.21 -1.71
CA MET A 1 -58.68 -29.74 -2.98
C MET A 1 -58.09 -28.31 -2.93
N LYS A 2 -57.71 -27.76 -1.76
CA LYS A 2 -57.18 -26.38 -1.64
C LYS A 2 -55.77 -26.26 -1.04
N LYS A 3 -55.15 -27.35 -0.59
CA LYS A 3 -53.79 -27.34 -0.02
C LYS A 3 -52.68 -27.71 -1.02
N GLY A 4 -53.02 -28.46 -2.08
CA GLY A 4 -52.05 -28.83 -3.13
C GLY A 4 -51.66 -27.65 -4.02
N LEU A 5 -52.62 -26.79 -4.38
CA LEU A 5 -52.37 -25.67 -5.31
C LEU A 5 -51.46 -24.58 -4.72
N ALA A 6 -51.55 -24.34 -3.40
CA ALA A 6 -50.73 -23.33 -2.71
C ALA A 6 -49.26 -23.78 -2.58
N ILE A 7 -49.01 -25.08 -2.37
CA ILE A 7 -47.66 -25.63 -2.27
C ILE A 7 -46.99 -25.63 -3.66
N THR A 8 -47.75 -25.94 -4.73
CA THR A 8 -47.22 -25.85 -6.09
C THR A 8 -46.92 -24.41 -6.51
N LEU A 9 -47.74 -23.43 -6.12
CA LEU A 9 -47.49 -22.02 -6.43
C LEU A 9 -46.25 -21.48 -5.70
N ILE A 10 -46.04 -21.85 -4.44
CA ILE A 10 -44.84 -21.47 -3.67
C ILE A 10 -43.59 -22.09 -4.27
N ILE A 11 -43.62 -23.35 -4.70
CA ILE A 11 -42.47 -24.00 -5.35
C ILE A 11 -42.16 -23.36 -6.71
N VAL A 12 -43.17 -22.94 -7.46
CA VAL A 12 -42.96 -22.26 -8.75
C VAL A 12 -42.45 -20.83 -8.54
N VAL A 13 -42.94 -20.09 -7.54
CA VAL A 13 -42.48 -18.73 -7.26
C VAL A 13 -41.08 -18.73 -6.65
N VAL A 14 -40.79 -19.62 -5.70
CA VAL A 14 -39.45 -19.79 -5.09
C VAL A 14 -38.47 -20.40 -6.09
N GLY A 15 -38.90 -21.35 -6.91
CA GLY A 15 -38.09 -21.92 -8.00
C GLY A 15 -37.80 -20.91 -9.10
N ALA A 16 -38.77 -20.05 -9.45
CA ALA A 16 -38.58 -18.96 -10.39
C ALA A 16 -37.72 -17.83 -9.80
N SER A 17 -37.87 -17.43 -8.54
CA SER A 17 -37.00 -16.42 -7.94
C SER A 17 -35.57 -16.92 -7.72
N LEU A 18 -35.38 -18.21 -7.43
CA LEU A 18 -34.06 -18.84 -7.46
C LEU A 18 -33.50 -18.92 -8.88
N LEU A 19 -34.29 -19.28 -9.90
CA LEU A 19 -33.83 -19.27 -11.30
C LEU A 19 -33.56 -17.87 -11.85
N PHE A 20 -34.36 -16.85 -11.52
CA PHE A 20 -34.12 -15.47 -11.95
C PHE A 20 -32.95 -14.84 -11.19
N GLY A 21 -32.78 -15.13 -9.90
CA GLY A 21 -31.57 -14.76 -9.14
C GLY A 21 -30.30 -15.44 -9.67
N PHE A 22 -30.42 -16.69 -10.15
CA PHE A 22 -29.29 -17.45 -10.71
C PHE A 22 -29.00 -17.13 -12.18
N VAL A 23 -29.99 -16.66 -12.97
CA VAL A 23 -29.81 -16.28 -14.38
C VAL A 23 -29.32 -14.83 -14.51
N TRP A 24 -29.58 -13.95 -13.53
CA TRP A 24 -28.99 -12.61 -13.47
C TRP A 24 -27.67 -12.55 -12.69
N GLY A 25 -27.36 -13.60 -11.92
CA GLY A 25 -26.10 -13.71 -11.16
C GLY A 25 -24.99 -14.55 -11.82
N ASN A 26 -25.13 -14.96 -13.09
CA ASN A 26 -24.22 -15.94 -13.72
C ASN A 26 -23.16 -15.37 -14.69
N ASP A 27 -22.84 -14.09 -14.58
CA ASP A 27 -21.61 -13.55 -15.19
C ASP A 27 -20.48 -13.41 -14.15
N PHE A 28 -20.47 -14.22 -13.07
CA PHE A 28 -19.24 -14.52 -12.35
C PHE A 28 -18.35 -15.42 -13.24
N GLN A 29 -17.79 -14.84 -14.28
CA GLN A 29 -16.74 -15.48 -15.06
C GLN A 29 -15.41 -15.08 -14.44
N PHE A 30 -14.96 -15.85 -13.44
CA PHE A 30 -13.52 -16.07 -13.31
C PHE A 30 -13.15 -16.92 -14.51
N THR A 31 -12.72 -16.29 -15.61
CA THR A 31 -12.24 -17.07 -16.74
C THR A 31 -10.87 -17.63 -16.35
N ASN A 32 -10.72 -18.96 -16.33
CA ASN A 32 -9.45 -19.63 -16.00
C ASN A 32 -8.35 -19.42 -17.07
N ASN A 33 -8.51 -18.47 -17.98
CA ASN A 33 -7.56 -18.14 -19.04
C ASN A 33 -7.97 -16.77 -19.65
N PRO A 34 -7.77 -15.68 -18.89
CA PRO A 34 -8.14 -14.35 -19.33
C PRO A 34 -7.26 -13.94 -20.52
N LYS A 35 -7.81 -13.11 -21.41
CA LYS A 35 -7.09 -12.65 -22.60
C LYS A 35 -6.82 -11.16 -22.51
N PRO A 36 -5.65 -10.70 -22.99
CA PRO A 36 -5.37 -9.29 -23.14
C PRO A 36 -6.48 -8.54 -23.91
N ILE A 37 -6.75 -7.33 -23.46
CA ILE A 37 -7.71 -6.38 -24.05
C ILE A 37 -7.09 -5.00 -24.20
N THR A 38 -7.53 -4.29 -25.23
CA THR A 38 -7.17 -2.89 -25.47
C THR A 38 -8.45 -2.13 -25.81
N PRO A 39 -9.30 -1.82 -24.80
CA PRO A 39 -10.53 -1.06 -24.99
C PRO A 39 -10.21 0.39 -25.40
N ILE A 40 -11.18 1.07 -26.02
CA ILE A 40 -11.06 2.50 -26.29
C ILE A 40 -11.53 3.23 -25.04
N VAL A 41 -10.68 4.09 -24.46
CA VAL A 41 -11.05 4.89 -23.29
C VAL A 41 -11.84 6.12 -23.75
N ASP A 42 -13.16 5.98 -23.83
CA ASP A 42 -14.09 7.06 -24.23
C ASP A 42 -15.22 7.31 -23.21
N GLY A 43 -15.23 6.55 -22.12
CA GLY A 43 -16.18 6.63 -21.03
C GLY A 43 -17.44 5.80 -21.28
N ILE A 44 -17.50 5.02 -22.36
CA ILE A 44 -18.66 4.19 -22.74
C ILE A 44 -18.29 2.71 -22.64
N ILE A 45 -18.93 2.01 -21.70
CA ILE A 45 -18.65 0.60 -21.46
C ILE A 45 -19.38 -0.25 -22.53
N GLU A 46 -18.76 -0.41 -23.69
CA GLU A 46 -19.28 -1.23 -24.77
C GLU A 46 -19.12 -2.73 -24.49
N LYS A 47 -20.20 -3.49 -24.72
CA LYS A 47 -20.21 -4.95 -24.48
C LYS A 47 -19.08 -5.66 -25.18
N ASN A 48 -18.74 -5.28 -26.42
CA ASN A 48 -17.80 -6.04 -27.24
C ASN A 48 -16.35 -5.80 -26.84
N GLU A 49 -16.04 -4.61 -26.33
CA GLU A 49 -14.72 -4.22 -25.86
C GLU A 49 -14.44 -4.89 -24.52
N TRP A 50 -15.37 -4.74 -23.58
CA TRP A 50 -15.27 -5.29 -22.24
C TRP A 50 -15.72 -6.75 -22.13
N LYS A 51 -16.29 -7.35 -23.19
CA LYS A 51 -16.63 -8.79 -23.21
C LYS A 51 -15.44 -9.68 -22.92
N ARG A 52 -14.27 -9.23 -23.40
CA ARG A 52 -13.01 -9.95 -23.34
C ARG A 52 -12.17 -9.53 -22.14
N ALA A 53 -12.51 -8.41 -21.51
CA ALA A 53 -11.92 -7.90 -20.27
C ALA A 53 -12.24 -8.78 -19.06
N ALA A 54 -12.55 -10.05 -19.28
CA ALA A 54 -13.08 -10.98 -18.31
C ALA A 54 -12.00 -11.54 -17.38
N TYR A 55 -11.04 -10.71 -16.95
CA TYR A 55 -10.28 -11.03 -15.74
C TYR A 55 -11.27 -10.98 -14.58
N TYR A 56 -11.98 -9.86 -14.42
CA TYR A 56 -12.91 -9.67 -13.32
C TYR A 56 -14.06 -8.74 -13.71
N ASN A 57 -15.30 -9.24 -13.68
CA ASN A 57 -16.52 -8.45 -13.74
C ASN A 57 -17.23 -8.57 -12.40
N ILE A 58 -17.01 -7.61 -11.51
CA ILE A 58 -17.39 -7.70 -10.11
C ILE A 58 -18.59 -6.82 -9.84
N PRO A 59 -19.76 -7.41 -9.50
CA PRO A 59 -20.88 -6.64 -9.02
C PRO A 59 -20.64 -6.19 -7.58
N PHE A 60 -20.99 -4.95 -7.26
CA PHE A 60 -20.98 -4.42 -5.90
C PHE A 60 -22.21 -3.55 -5.66
N TYR A 61 -22.72 -3.54 -4.43
CA TYR A 61 -23.94 -2.81 -4.10
C TYR A 61 -23.57 -1.44 -3.50
N LEU A 62 -24.19 -0.38 -3.99
CA LEU A 62 -24.12 0.95 -3.37
C LEU A 62 -25.48 1.35 -2.83
N ASP A 63 -25.48 1.88 -1.61
CA ASP A 63 -26.60 2.56 -0.96
C ASP A 63 -26.34 4.07 -1.10
N VAL A 64 -27.16 4.76 -1.88
CA VAL A 64 -26.88 6.09 -2.41
C VAL A 64 -27.91 7.12 -1.96
N ASP A 65 -27.64 8.41 -2.18
CA ASP A 65 -28.65 9.44 -1.88
C ASP A 65 -29.85 9.32 -2.84
N ASN A 66 -30.97 8.77 -2.37
CA ASN A 66 -32.21 8.77 -3.16
C ASN A 66 -32.97 10.10 -3.09
N THR A 67 -32.36 11.17 -2.59
CA THR A 67 -32.93 12.51 -2.69
C THR A 67 -32.96 12.94 -4.17
N ILE A 68 -34.07 13.57 -4.57
CA ILE A 68 -34.20 14.13 -5.91
C ILE A 68 -33.18 15.26 -6.06
N ASP A 69 -32.30 15.11 -7.04
CA ASP A 69 -31.38 16.15 -7.46
C ASP A 69 -32.19 17.37 -7.95
N PRO A 70 -32.00 18.56 -7.35
CA PRO A 70 -32.80 19.73 -7.65
C PRO A 70 -32.52 20.31 -9.06
N PHE A 71 -31.40 19.96 -9.68
CA PHE A 71 -31.01 20.44 -11.01
C PHE A 71 -31.46 19.47 -12.11
N GLU A 72 -31.37 18.15 -11.86
CA GLU A 72 -31.71 17.10 -12.83
C GLU A 72 -33.16 16.60 -12.69
N GLY A 73 -33.82 16.82 -11.55
CA GLY A 73 -35.18 16.34 -11.28
C GLY A 73 -35.30 14.82 -11.22
N LYS A 74 -34.18 14.12 -11.01
CA LYS A 74 -34.05 12.66 -10.87
C LYS A 74 -33.38 12.36 -9.54
N GLN A 75 -33.63 11.17 -9.00
CA GLN A 75 -32.93 10.66 -7.82
C GLN A 75 -31.94 9.58 -8.23
N ASN A 76 -30.87 9.43 -7.48
CA ASN A 76 -30.04 8.23 -7.54
C ASN A 76 -30.75 7.05 -6.89
N VAL A 77 -30.32 5.83 -7.23
CA VAL A 77 -31.06 4.61 -6.88
C VAL A 77 -30.11 3.58 -6.31
N ASP A 78 -30.41 3.07 -5.12
CA ASP A 78 -29.61 2.00 -4.51
C ASP A 78 -29.62 0.78 -5.44
N GLY A 79 -28.47 0.14 -5.59
CA GLY A 79 -28.39 -0.92 -6.57
C GLY A 79 -27.01 -1.51 -6.78
N TRP A 80 -27.01 -2.47 -7.70
CA TRP A 80 -25.81 -3.14 -8.17
C TRP A 80 -25.10 -2.28 -9.20
N ASN A 81 -23.82 -2.05 -8.97
CA ASN A 81 -22.85 -1.41 -9.84
C ASN A 81 -21.84 -2.48 -10.27
N TYR A 82 -21.03 -2.20 -11.29
CA TYR A 82 -20.09 -3.19 -11.82
C TYR A 82 -18.71 -2.59 -12.03
N LEU A 83 -17.70 -3.32 -11.56
CA LEU A 83 -16.30 -3.05 -11.84
C LEU A 83 -15.79 -4.09 -12.83
N SER A 84 -15.14 -3.64 -13.91
CA SER A 84 -14.46 -4.51 -14.87
C SER A 84 -12.97 -4.18 -14.85
N VAL A 85 -12.12 -5.20 -14.85
CA VAL A 85 -10.66 -5.05 -14.87
C VAL A 85 -10.06 -5.91 -15.97
N GLY A 86 -9.10 -5.38 -16.71
CA GLY A 86 -8.30 -6.14 -17.67
C GLY A 86 -6.96 -5.47 -17.96
N GLU A 87 -6.21 -6.00 -18.90
CA GLU A 87 -4.86 -5.54 -19.21
C GLU A 87 -4.46 -5.84 -20.66
N ASP A 88 -3.39 -5.20 -21.11
CA ASP A 88 -2.56 -5.68 -22.21
C ASP A 88 -1.07 -5.73 -21.83
N GLU A 89 -0.19 -5.78 -22.84
CA GLU A 89 1.26 -5.82 -22.63
C GLU A 89 1.79 -4.56 -21.92
N GLU A 90 1.10 -3.42 -22.05
CA GLU A 90 1.61 -2.12 -21.60
C GLU A 90 0.74 -1.46 -20.54
N ASN A 91 -0.53 -1.83 -20.39
CA ASN A 91 -1.49 -1.09 -19.57
C ASN A 91 -2.42 -2.00 -18.74
N TYR A 92 -2.88 -1.47 -17.61
CA TYR A 92 -4.08 -1.92 -16.92
C TYR A 92 -5.28 -1.06 -17.33
N TYR A 93 -6.44 -1.69 -17.41
CA TYR A 93 -7.71 -1.08 -17.78
C TYR A 93 -8.77 -1.38 -16.72
N ILE A 94 -9.47 -0.32 -16.28
CA ILE A 94 -10.53 -0.39 -15.30
C ILE A 94 -11.77 0.29 -15.88
N ALA A 95 -12.93 -0.36 -15.78
CA ALA A 95 -14.22 0.25 -16.08
C ALA A 95 -15.16 0.18 -14.89
N LEU A 96 -15.87 1.27 -14.63
CA LEU A 96 -16.85 1.39 -13.56
C LEU A 96 -18.20 1.77 -14.14
N ASP A 97 -19.15 0.87 -14.01
CA ASP A 97 -20.55 1.02 -14.40
C ASP A 97 -21.36 1.33 -13.13
N LEU A 98 -21.54 2.62 -12.83
CA LEU A 98 -22.22 3.07 -11.62
C LEU A 98 -23.73 3.18 -11.86
N CYS A 99 -24.39 2.03 -12.03
CA CYS A 99 -25.84 1.94 -12.23
C CYS A 99 -26.68 2.69 -11.18
N SER A 100 -26.13 2.92 -9.98
CA SER A 100 -26.80 3.66 -8.92
C SER A 100 -26.81 5.17 -9.15
N ASP A 101 -25.85 5.68 -9.92
CA ASP A 101 -25.65 7.09 -10.24
C ASP A 101 -26.51 7.50 -11.44
N ARG A 102 -27.75 7.90 -11.19
CA ARG A 102 -28.77 8.22 -12.18
C ARG A 102 -28.88 9.69 -12.51
N THR A 103 -27.96 10.54 -12.05
CA THR A 103 -27.99 11.98 -12.32
C THR A 103 -26.74 12.41 -13.09
N ASN A 104 -26.90 13.35 -14.02
CA ASN A 104 -25.77 13.93 -14.76
C ASN A 104 -25.28 15.24 -14.09
N ASN A 105 -25.60 15.43 -12.81
CA ASN A 105 -25.18 16.61 -12.07
C ASN A 105 -23.72 16.41 -11.63
N LYS A 106 -22.80 17.06 -12.32
CA LYS A 106 -21.35 16.96 -12.09
C LYS A 106 -20.85 17.72 -10.86
N SER A 107 -21.69 18.55 -10.25
CA SER A 107 -21.26 19.53 -9.27
C SER A 107 -20.66 18.85 -8.03
N GLU A 108 -19.42 19.25 -7.69
CA GLU A 108 -18.66 18.73 -6.54
C GLU A 108 -18.30 17.25 -6.62
N GLU A 109 -18.51 16.60 -7.77
CA GLU A 109 -18.29 15.17 -7.90
C GLU A 109 -16.85 14.84 -8.29
N TRP A 110 -16.30 13.83 -7.64
CA TRP A 110 -14.99 13.31 -7.95
C TRP A 110 -14.96 11.79 -7.84
N ILE A 111 -14.00 11.21 -8.55
CA ILE A 111 -13.65 9.80 -8.44
C ILE A 111 -12.16 9.69 -8.15
N SER A 112 -11.77 8.67 -7.39
CA SER A 112 -10.37 8.33 -7.18
C SER A 112 -10.11 6.84 -7.38
N PHE A 113 -8.93 6.57 -7.91
CA PHE A 113 -8.40 5.23 -8.10
C PHE A 113 -7.13 5.11 -7.27
N PHE A 114 -7.01 4.00 -6.55
CA PHE A 114 -5.83 3.60 -5.80
C PHE A 114 -5.45 2.21 -6.30
N LEU A 115 -4.25 2.10 -6.83
CA LEU A 115 -3.75 0.91 -7.47
C LEU A 115 -2.43 0.51 -6.82
N ALA A 116 -2.15 -0.77 -6.77
CA ALA A 116 -0.79 -1.23 -6.53
C ALA A 116 -0.51 -2.55 -7.21
N ASN A 117 0.74 -2.85 -7.52
CA ASN A 117 1.13 -4.22 -7.90
C ASN A 117 1.80 -4.98 -6.74
N ARG A 118 2.00 -4.32 -5.60
CA ARG A 118 2.48 -4.89 -4.34
C ARG A 118 1.78 -4.21 -3.16
N MET A 119 1.50 -4.99 -2.11
CA MET A 119 0.92 -4.47 -0.86
C MET A 119 1.84 -4.80 0.32
N PRO A 120 2.26 -3.82 1.14
CA PRO A 120 2.96 -4.12 2.39
C PRO A 120 1.98 -4.67 3.44
N GLU A 121 2.49 -5.54 4.32
CA GLU A 121 1.68 -6.25 5.33
C GLU A 121 1.03 -5.30 6.35
N ILE A 122 1.60 -4.12 6.58
CA ILE A 122 1.11 -3.19 7.61
C ILE A 122 0.98 -1.77 7.03
N MET A 123 -0.26 -1.30 6.88
CA MET A 123 -0.62 0.01 6.32
C MET A 123 -1.37 0.89 7.33
N GLY A 124 -0.86 1.06 8.55
CA GLY A 124 -1.57 1.83 9.59
C GLY A 124 -1.22 3.32 9.68
N SER A 125 -0.58 3.94 8.68
CA SER A 125 -0.10 5.33 8.78
C SER A 125 -0.82 6.31 7.89
N ARG A 126 -1.25 7.46 8.46
CA ARG A 126 -1.78 8.63 7.72
C ARG A 126 -0.76 9.22 6.75
N LEU A 127 0.49 8.82 6.92
CA LEU A 127 1.69 9.39 6.33
C LEU A 127 2.49 8.38 5.53
N ALA A 128 2.01 7.14 5.40
CA ALA A 128 2.69 6.13 4.60
C ALA A 128 2.52 6.37 3.09
N PHE A 129 1.51 7.14 2.65
CA PHE A 129 1.13 7.25 1.24
C PHE A 129 2.29 7.57 0.31
N GLN A 130 3.11 8.59 0.61
CA GLN A 130 4.23 8.93 -0.26
C GLN A 130 5.33 7.86 -0.26
N ALA A 131 5.56 7.21 0.88
CA ALA A 131 6.50 6.09 0.96
C ALA A 131 5.95 4.83 0.28
N LEU A 132 4.64 4.69 0.11
CA LEU A 132 4.02 3.56 -0.57
C LEU A 132 4.14 3.67 -2.10
N VAL A 133 4.28 4.89 -2.65
CA VAL A 133 4.56 5.10 -4.08
C VAL A 133 5.80 4.32 -4.50
N ASP A 134 6.86 4.39 -3.70
CA ASP A 134 8.09 3.64 -3.93
C ASP A 134 7.94 2.12 -3.80
N TYR A 135 6.83 1.65 -3.22
CA TYR A 135 6.43 0.24 -3.14
C TYR A 135 5.45 -0.15 -4.28
N GLY A 136 5.21 0.74 -5.24
CA GLY A 136 4.30 0.52 -6.35
C GLY A 136 2.85 0.86 -6.06
N PHE A 137 2.59 1.76 -5.10
CA PHE A 137 1.24 2.23 -4.79
C PHE A 137 0.96 3.55 -5.51
N GLU A 138 0.06 3.51 -6.47
CA GLU A 138 -0.31 4.62 -7.32
C GLU A 138 -1.72 5.12 -7.02
N TYR A 139 -1.95 6.43 -7.13
CA TYR A 139 -3.27 6.99 -6.93
C TYR A 139 -3.55 8.24 -7.76
N LEU A 140 -4.83 8.42 -8.09
CA LEU A 140 -5.32 9.53 -8.90
C LEU A 140 -6.70 9.98 -8.45
N TYR A 141 -6.88 11.30 -8.34
CA TYR A 141 -8.13 11.98 -8.06
C TYR A 141 -8.55 12.79 -9.27
N TYR A 142 -9.82 12.68 -9.64
CA TYR A 142 -10.37 13.30 -10.82
C TYR A 142 -11.66 14.05 -10.50
N ASP A 143 -11.66 15.35 -10.78
CA ASP A 143 -12.84 16.21 -10.69
C ASP A 143 -13.66 16.05 -11.98
N ILE A 144 -14.89 15.54 -11.82
CA ILE A 144 -15.78 15.21 -12.93
C ILE A 144 -16.32 16.48 -13.60
N ASN A 145 -16.56 17.54 -12.80
CA ASN A 145 -17.09 18.81 -13.29
C ASN A 145 -16.07 19.54 -14.16
N GLN A 146 -14.82 19.61 -13.70
CA GLN A 146 -13.74 20.32 -14.37
C GLN A 146 -13.06 19.45 -15.43
N SER A 147 -13.25 18.13 -15.35
CA SER A 147 -12.57 17.14 -16.19
C SER A 147 -11.05 17.27 -16.09
N THR A 148 -10.57 17.39 -14.85
CA THR A 148 -9.15 17.57 -14.51
C THR A 148 -8.81 16.79 -13.26
N THR A 149 -7.55 16.43 -13.09
CA THR A 149 -7.05 15.92 -11.81
C THR A 149 -6.90 17.04 -10.79
N PHE A 150 -6.90 16.68 -9.50
CA PHE A 150 -6.66 17.62 -8.40
C PHE A 150 -5.94 16.90 -7.26
N ASP A 151 -5.35 17.67 -6.34
CA ASP A 151 -4.67 17.12 -5.17
C ASP A 151 -5.58 17.15 -3.95
N TYR A 152 -5.64 16.04 -3.21
CA TYR A 152 -6.54 15.91 -2.07
C TYR A 152 -5.85 16.35 -0.77
N SER A 153 -6.40 17.36 -0.10
CA SER A 153 -5.85 17.80 1.20
C SER A 153 -6.45 17.00 2.35
N LEU A 154 -5.61 16.22 3.04
CA LEU A 154 -5.97 15.54 4.27
C LEU A 154 -5.66 16.45 5.48
N GLY A 155 -6.74 16.96 6.08
CA GLY A 155 -6.65 17.70 7.34
C GLY A 155 -6.48 16.75 8.51
N THR A 156 -5.26 16.62 9.03
CA THR A 156 -5.06 15.84 10.26
C THR A 156 -5.37 16.73 11.47
N GLY A 157 -6.47 16.47 12.18
CA GLY A 157 -6.79 16.96 13.54
C GLY A 157 -6.33 18.36 14.02
N ILE A 158 -6.33 18.54 15.35
CA ILE A 158 -5.84 19.76 16.05
C ILE A 158 -4.97 19.42 17.28
N ILE A 159 -4.71 18.13 17.50
CA ILE A 159 -3.93 17.62 18.64
C ILE A 159 -2.74 16.81 18.12
N PRO A 160 -1.59 16.81 18.82
CA PRO A 160 -0.45 15.99 18.41
C PRO A 160 -0.86 14.53 18.19
N MET A 161 -0.45 13.99 17.05
CA MET A 161 -0.82 12.63 16.63
C MET A 161 0.41 11.74 16.59
N THR A 162 0.17 10.43 16.78
CA THR A 162 1.19 9.41 16.52
C THR A 162 0.92 8.81 15.14
N TYR A 163 1.93 8.84 14.29
CA TYR A 163 1.95 8.19 12.99
C TYR A 163 2.84 6.95 13.13
N ASN A 164 2.22 5.78 13.09
CA ASN A 164 2.91 4.49 13.16
C ASN A 164 3.27 4.02 11.74
N TYR A 165 4.03 2.94 11.61
CA TYR A 165 4.15 2.20 10.34
C TYR A 165 4.54 3.04 9.12
N ILE A 166 5.42 4.03 9.27
CA ILE A 166 5.96 4.77 8.12
C ILE A 166 7.04 3.88 7.49
N PRO A 167 6.85 3.41 6.25
CA PRO A 167 7.82 2.54 5.60
C PRO A 167 9.21 3.16 5.52
N ILE A 168 10.22 2.36 5.85
CA ILE A 168 11.59 2.69 5.46
C ILE A 168 11.69 2.42 3.97
N VAL A 169 11.60 3.49 3.18
CA VAL A 169 12.09 3.52 1.81
C VAL A 169 13.44 4.24 1.88
N PRO A 170 14.55 3.52 1.82
CA PRO A 170 15.84 4.15 1.58
C PRO A 170 15.76 4.92 0.27
N GLU A 171 16.46 6.05 0.15
CA GLU A 171 16.72 6.66 -1.17
C GLU A 171 17.11 5.54 -2.15
N TYR A 172 16.44 5.42 -3.29
CA TYR A 172 16.55 4.27 -4.21
C TYR A 172 18.04 3.86 -4.36
N ASP A 173 18.36 2.61 -4.02
CA ASP A 173 19.72 2.01 -3.95
C ASP A 173 20.68 2.43 -2.81
N SER A 174 20.21 3.07 -1.74
CA SER A 174 21.08 3.57 -0.65
C SER A 174 21.31 2.62 0.54
N ILE A 175 20.80 1.37 0.51
CA ILE A 175 21.21 0.39 1.52
C ILE A 175 22.61 -0.10 1.20
N GLU A 176 23.57 0.29 2.03
CA GLU A 176 24.92 -0.25 2.01
C GLU A 176 25.04 -1.36 3.05
N ILE A 177 25.38 -2.57 2.60
CA ILE A 177 25.73 -3.69 3.46
C ILE A 177 27.24 -3.77 3.54
N ILE A 178 27.77 -3.72 4.77
CA ILE A 178 29.20 -3.90 5.04
C ILE A 178 29.37 -5.19 5.82
N ASN A 179 30.37 -5.97 5.43
CA ASN A 179 30.70 -7.26 6.05
C ASN A 179 29.56 -8.28 5.97
N GLY A 180 28.78 -8.20 4.90
CA GLY A 180 27.81 -9.21 4.54
C GLY A 180 27.38 -9.07 3.08
N ASN A 181 26.60 -10.02 2.61
CA ASN A 181 25.93 -9.95 1.31
C ASN A 181 24.43 -10.14 1.50
N THR A 182 23.63 -9.39 0.74
CA THR A 182 22.18 -9.59 0.67
C THR A 182 21.80 -10.13 -0.70
N SER A 183 20.79 -11.01 -0.72
CA SER A 183 20.14 -11.50 -1.95
C SER A 183 18.75 -10.88 -2.17
N SER A 184 18.35 -9.97 -1.29
CA SER A 184 17.04 -9.30 -1.22
C SER A 184 17.22 -7.79 -1.37
N ASN A 185 16.12 -7.04 -1.41
CA ASN A 185 16.15 -5.58 -1.41
C ASN A 185 15.23 -5.00 -0.34
N TYR A 186 15.27 -3.68 -0.14
CA TYR A 186 14.52 -3.00 0.92
C TYR A 186 13.00 -3.24 0.86
N LEU A 187 12.47 -3.62 -0.30
CA LEU A 187 11.04 -3.89 -0.44
C LEU A 187 10.62 -5.12 0.39
N ASP A 188 11.57 -5.98 0.76
CA ASP A 188 11.34 -7.18 1.56
C ASP A 188 11.28 -6.88 3.08
N PHE A 189 11.41 -5.61 3.49
CA PHE A 189 11.18 -5.16 4.87
C PHE A 189 9.71 -5.16 5.30
N TRP A 190 8.78 -5.60 4.48
CA TRP A 190 7.34 -5.40 4.73
C TRP A 190 6.47 -6.54 4.23
N ASN A 191 7.05 -7.72 3.96
CA ASN A 191 6.39 -8.68 3.10
C ASN A 191 6.05 -10.03 3.74
N SER A 192 4.77 -10.39 3.58
CA SER A 192 4.25 -11.76 3.65
C SER A 192 3.84 -12.31 2.27
N TYR A 193 3.81 -11.48 1.21
CA TYR A 193 3.26 -11.83 -0.10
C TYR A 193 4.10 -12.90 -0.83
N ASP A 194 5.42 -12.75 -0.89
CA ASP A 194 6.32 -13.74 -1.47
C ASP A 194 6.98 -14.64 -0.42
N GLY A 195 6.64 -14.43 0.86
CA GLY A 195 7.22 -15.12 2.00
C GLY A 195 8.73 -14.88 2.16
N LYS A 196 9.27 -13.79 1.58
CA LYS A 196 10.68 -13.44 1.69
C LYS A 196 10.88 -12.31 2.69
N SER A 197 11.93 -12.47 3.47
CA SER A 197 12.47 -11.44 4.36
C SER A 197 13.62 -10.73 3.66
N PHE A 198 13.98 -9.54 4.15
CA PHE A 198 15.29 -8.99 3.82
C PHE A 198 16.38 -9.81 4.52
N THR A 199 17.14 -10.58 3.74
CA THR A 199 18.11 -11.56 4.23
C THR A 199 19.54 -11.09 3.97
N ILE A 200 20.42 -11.27 4.96
CA ILE A 200 21.83 -10.88 4.89
C ILE A 200 22.68 -11.99 5.52
N GLU A 201 23.68 -12.46 4.77
CA GLU A 201 24.69 -13.39 5.27
C GLU A 201 25.89 -12.61 5.83
N SER A 202 26.34 -12.94 7.03
CA SER A 202 27.51 -12.31 7.66
C SER A 202 28.83 -12.78 7.06
N PHE A 203 29.84 -11.91 7.09
CA PHE A 203 31.21 -12.27 6.79
C PHE A 203 32.12 -12.14 8.01
N ASN A 204 33.06 -13.07 8.08
CA ASN A 204 34.17 -12.99 9.01
C ASN A 204 35.12 -11.88 8.55
N THR A 205 35.48 -11.01 9.48
CA THR A 205 36.32 -9.85 9.23
C THR A 205 37.55 -9.87 10.11
N ASP A 206 38.65 -9.48 9.49
CA ASP A 206 39.88 -9.11 10.18
C ASP A 206 39.66 -7.81 10.98
N PRO A 207 40.43 -7.57 12.04
CA PRO A 207 40.20 -6.43 12.94
C PRO A 207 40.29 -5.10 12.19
N ALA A 208 39.26 -4.26 12.32
CA ALA A 208 39.14 -2.97 11.66
C ALA A 208 38.64 -1.87 12.63
N GLY A 209 39.52 -0.91 12.93
CA GLY A 209 39.19 0.20 13.83
C GLY A 209 39.11 -0.24 15.30
N THR A 210 37.97 0.02 15.95
CA THR A 210 37.68 -0.33 17.35
C THR A 210 37.15 -1.76 17.51
N TRP A 211 36.82 -2.45 16.42
CA TRP A 211 36.19 -3.77 16.45
C TRP A 211 37.23 -4.91 16.41
N GLU A 212 37.04 -5.87 17.31
CA GLU A 212 37.78 -7.14 17.32
C GLU A 212 37.42 -8.00 16.10
N PRO A 213 38.29 -8.94 15.68
CA PRO A 213 37.98 -9.83 14.57
C PRO A 213 36.71 -10.64 14.85
N GLY A 214 35.80 -10.71 13.89
CA GLY A 214 34.52 -11.38 14.10
C GLY A 214 33.60 -11.39 12.90
N ASP A 215 32.45 -12.06 13.06
CA ASP A 215 31.34 -12.00 12.13
C ASP A 215 30.38 -10.91 12.61
N TYR A 216 30.26 -9.84 11.84
CA TYR A 216 29.33 -8.74 12.09
C TYR A 216 28.83 -8.15 10.77
N ILE A 217 27.68 -7.50 10.82
CA ILE A 217 27.02 -6.85 9.67
C ILE A 217 26.73 -5.41 10.05
N ASP A 218 27.07 -4.46 9.18
CA ASP A 218 26.51 -3.11 9.23
C ASP A 218 25.54 -2.90 8.07
N ILE A 219 24.33 -2.46 8.39
CA ILE A 219 23.31 -2.04 7.41
C ILE A 219 23.19 -0.53 7.51
N ARG A 220 23.65 0.20 6.50
CA ARG A 220 23.57 1.66 6.47
C ARG A 220 22.53 2.10 5.47
N PHE A 221 21.66 3.02 5.88
CA PHE A 221 20.64 3.56 5.01
C PHE A 221 20.23 4.97 5.44
N GLY A 222 19.67 5.74 4.50
CA GLY A 222 19.12 7.07 4.74
C GLY A 222 17.66 7.13 4.32
N VAL A 223 16.83 7.83 5.10
CA VAL A 223 15.41 8.08 4.80
C VAL A 223 15.22 9.58 4.57
N ASN A 224 14.66 9.94 3.43
CA ASN A 224 14.36 11.32 3.09
C ASN A 224 12.98 11.73 3.57
N ILE A 225 12.94 12.35 4.74
CA ILE A 225 11.71 12.79 5.38
C ILE A 225 11.09 13.97 4.64
N THR A 226 11.89 14.81 3.97
CA THR A 226 11.35 15.90 3.14
C THR A 226 10.66 15.36 1.91
N GLU A 227 11.16 14.29 1.28
CA GLU A 227 10.44 13.64 0.18
C GLU A 227 9.15 12.98 0.68
N LYS A 228 9.14 12.36 1.86
CA LYS A 228 7.92 11.72 2.38
C LYS A 228 6.87 12.73 2.84
N PHE A 229 7.29 13.96 3.16
CA PHE A 229 6.43 15.07 3.59
C PHE A 229 6.77 16.36 2.84
N PRO A 230 6.54 16.42 1.51
CA PRO A 230 6.98 17.54 0.68
C PRO A 230 6.32 18.87 1.07
N GLU A 231 5.11 18.80 1.61
CA GLU A 231 4.34 19.96 2.07
C GLU A 231 4.80 20.53 3.41
N GLN A 232 5.64 19.80 4.14
CA GLN A 232 6.07 20.21 5.46
C GLN A 232 7.35 21.06 5.37
N ASN A 233 7.33 22.21 6.05
CA ASN A 233 8.58 22.93 6.29
C ASN A 233 9.43 22.10 7.27
N ILE A 234 10.51 21.51 6.76
CA ILE A 234 11.32 20.55 7.53
C ILE A 234 11.83 21.12 8.86
N THR A 235 12.23 22.39 8.90
CA THR A 235 12.71 23.05 10.12
C THR A 235 11.60 23.11 11.19
N THR A 236 10.39 23.49 10.80
CA THR A 236 9.23 23.51 11.70
C THR A 236 8.84 22.08 12.10
N PHE A 237 8.77 21.16 11.14
CA PHE A 237 8.41 19.76 11.37
C PHE A 237 9.32 19.11 12.42
N LEU A 238 10.64 19.28 12.30
CA LEU A 238 11.61 18.73 13.24
C LEU A 238 11.52 19.39 14.62
N THR A 239 11.18 20.68 14.68
CA THR A 239 10.94 21.38 15.96
C THR A 239 9.68 20.86 16.67
N ASP A 240 8.68 20.44 15.90
CA ASP A 240 7.39 19.95 16.40
C ASP A 240 7.39 18.44 16.70
N LEU A 241 8.44 17.72 16.30
CA LEU A 241 8.62 16.30 16.58
C LEU A 241 8.78 16.08 18.09
N LEU A 242 7.92 15.22 18.65
CA LEU A 242 7.82 14.93 20.09
C LEU A 242 8.36 13.55 20.47
N ASP A 243 8.42 12.63 19.50
CA ASP A 243 8.83 11.23 19.66
C ASP A 243 9.21 10.69 18.28
N LEU A 244 10.30 9.92 18.19
CA LEU A 244 10.71 9.21 16.97
C LEU A 244 11.22 7.83 17.37
N LYS A 245 10.73 6.79 16.71
CA LYS A 245 11.07 5.40 17.00
C LYS A 245 11.29 4.61 15.73
N LEU A 246 12.19 3.64 15.80
CA LEU A 246 12.34 2.61 14.78
C LEU A 246 11.71 1.32 15.29
N ASN A 247 10.60 0.92 14.70
CA ASN A 247 9.99 -0.37 14.98
C ASN A 247 10.63 -1.45 14.10
N TYR A 248 10.81 -2.65 14.64
CA TYR A 248 11.45 -3.75 13.93
C TYR A 248 10.80 -5.11 14.22
N VAL A 249 10.90 -6.03 13.27
CA VAL A 249 10.77 -7.48 13.45
C VAL A 249 11.97 -8.11 12.75
N MET A 250 12.77 -8.85 13.52
CA MET A 250 14.00 -9.46 13.03
C MET A 250 14.16 -10.85 13.60
N SER A 251 14.85 -11.72 12.87
CA SER A 251 15.32 -13.01 13.34
C SER A 251 16.75 -13.27 12.85
N ALA A 252 17.47 -14.14 13.54
CA ALA A 252 18.79 -14.57 13.09
C ALA A 252 18.88 -16.08 13.16
N ASN A 253 19.43 -16.68 12.10
CA ASN A 253 19.73 -18.09 12.03
C ASN A 253 21.26 -18.28 12.03
N LEU A 254 21.74 -19.05 12.99
CA LEU A 254 23.14 -19.40 13.12
C LEU A 254 23.45 -20.59 12.21
N THR A 255 23.88 -20.29 10.99
CA THR A 255 24.35 -21.29 10.06
C THR A 255 25.86 -21.48 10.24
N ALA A 256 26.27 -22.69 10.62
CA ALA A 256 27.70 -23.06 10.65
C ALA A 256 28.22 -23.15 9.21
N LEU A 257 28.55 -22.00 8.60
CA LEU A 257 28.84 -21.90 7.17
C LEU A 257 30.23 -22.43 6.79
N ASN A 258 31.17 -22.59 7.73
CA ASN A 258 32.51 -23.10 7.45
C ASN A 258 33.00 -24.10 8.49
N SER A 259 33.85 -25.05 8.06
CA SER A 259 34.49 -26.08 8.89
C SER A 259 35.45 -25.54 9.97
N ASP A 260 35.73 -24.25 9.94
CA ASP A 260 36.71 -23.57 10.80
C ASP A 260 36.06 -22.78 11.96
N HIS A 261 34.72 -22.79 12.05
CA HIS A 261 33.97 -22.19 13.16
C HIS A 261 33.71 -23.24 14.26
N LEU A 262 34.22 -22.97 15.46
CA LEU A 262 34.07 -23.85 16.62
C LEU A 262 33.10 -23.19 17.60
N THR A 263 32.02 -23.89 17.97
CA THR A 263 30.94 -23.47 18.90
C THR A 263 29.85 -22.58 18.29
N TYR A 264 28.59 -22.92 18.58
CA TYR A 264 27.42 -22.11 18.25
C TYR A 264 27.32 -20.96 19.25
N ALA A 265 27.29 -19.72 18.79
CA ALA A 265 26.87 -18.61 19.65
C ALA A 265 25.46 -18.92 20.20
N GLU A 266 25.20 -18.66 21.48
CA GLU A 266 23.83 -18.82 22.02
C GLU A 266 22.99 -17.54 21.83
N ARG A 267 23.67 -16.41 21.58
CA ARG A 267 23.08 -15.08 21.53
C ARG A 267 23.70 -14.24 20.43
N PHE A 268 22.86 -13.37 19.90
CA PHE A 268 23.19 -12.41 18.88
C PHE A 268 22.64 -11.05 19.30
N ALA A 269 23.40 -9.99 19.03
CA ALA A 269 23.02 -8.64 19.38
C ALA A 269 22.98 -7.76 18.13
N CYS A 270 22.00 -6.87 18.07
CA CYS A 270 21.98 -5.75 17.14
C CYS A 270 21.92 -4.44 17.92
N GLY A 271 22.53 -3.39 17.38
CA GLY A 271 22.53 -2.04 17.87
C GLY A 271 22.07 -1.12 16.75
N VAL A 272 21.10 -0.26 17.05
CA VAL A 272 20.69 0.81 16.13
C VAL A 272 21.30 2.11 16.62
N VAL A 273 21.95 2.85 15.71
CA VAL A 273 22.50 4.18 15.97
C VAL A 273 22.06 5.17 14.90
N GLU A 274 21.96 6.43 15.31
CA GLU A 274 21.67 7.58 14.46
C GLU A 274 22.93 8.40 14.18
N HIS A 275 22.92 9.10 13.05
CA HIS A 275 24.06 9.88 12.57
C HIS A 275 23.70 11.30 12.15
N ASP A 276 24.63 12.22 12.39
CA ASP A 276 24.55 13.60 11.93
C ASP A 276 24.94 13.73 10.45
N GLY A 277 23.92 13.77 9.58
CA GLY A 277 23.99 14.37 8.25
C GLY A 277 24.67 13.58 7.13
N MET A 278 25.28 12.43 7.43
CA MET A 278 25.65 11.36 6.50
C MET A 278 25.54 10.01 7.24
N PRO A 279 25.40 8.86 6.55
CA PRO A 279 25.57 7.56 7.19
C PRO A 279 26.98 7.54 7.79
N GLY A 280 27.09 7.53 9.12
CA GLY A 280 28.38 7.66 9.78
C GLY A 280 29.21 6.40 9.62
N ASN A 281 30.50 6.56 9.91
CA ASN A 281 31.46 5.48 9.83
C ASN A 281 31.56 4.78 11.19
N PHE A 282 31.20 3.50 11.25
CA PHE A 282 31.26 2.71 12.50
C PHE A 282 32.65 2.57 13.12
N THR A 283 33.71 2.91 12.40
CA THR A 283 35.06 2.96 12.96
C THR A 283 35.34 4.25 13.73
N ASP A 284 34.41 5.20 13.75
CA ASP A 284 34.53 6.49 14.44
C ASP A 284 33.31 6.71 15.34
N GLU A 285 33.38 6.21 16.58
CA GLU A 285 32.31 6.39 17.58
C GLU A 285 31.90 7.86 17.81
N ALA A 286 32.75 8.82 17.42
CA ALA A 286 32.45 10.24 17.49
C ALA A 286 31.37 10.70 16.50
N THR A 287 30.95 9.85 15.54
CA THR A 287 29.89 10.18 14.57
C THR A 287 28.47 9.81 15.03
N PHE A 288 28.33 9.09 16.15
CA PHE A 288 27.03 8.69 16.67
C PHE A 288 26.40 9.78 17.53
N THR A 289 25.11 10.02 17.33
CA THR A 289 24.34 11.00 18.12
C THR A 289 23.57 10.35 19.27
N SER A 290 23.34 9.04 19.22
CA SER A 290 22.58 8.28 20.22
C SER A 290 23.36 7.09 20.80
N ASP A 291 23.01 6.70 22.02
CA ASP A 291 23.52 5.48 22.67
C ASP A 291 23.06 4.24 21.88
N MET A 292 23.91 3.21 21.81
CA MET A 292 23.60 1.96 21.11
C MET A 292 22.43 1.23 21.79
N ASN A 293 21.33 1.05 21.05
CA ASN A 293 20.15 0.34 21.51
C ASN A 293 20.28 -1.17 21.27
N ASN A 294 20.67 -1.93 22.31
CA ASN A 294 20.91 -3.37 22.20
C ASN A 294 19.61 -4.19 22.07
N ILE A 295 19.49 -4.90 20.96
CA ILE A 295 18.46 -5.87 20.63
C ILE A 295 19.09 -7.26 20.75
N ASN A 296 18.60 -8.09 21.67
CA ASN A 296 19.12 -9.45 21.83
C ASN A 296 18.24 -10.44 21.09
N LEU A 297 18.80 -11.12 20.10
CA LEU A 297 18.15 -12.22 19.39
C LEU A 297 18.68 -13.55 19.93
N SER A 298 17.79 -14.54 19.96
CA SER A 298 18.15 -15.95 20.15
C SER A 298 18.07 -16.66 18.79
N ASN A 299 18.86 -17.71 18.61
CA ASN A 299 18.84 -18.47 17.36
C ASN A 299 17.41 -18.94 17.01
N ASP A 300 17.04 -18.79 15.74
CA ASP A 300 15.73 -19.19 15.20
C ASP A 300 14.53 -18.55 15.94
N THR A 301 14.73 -17.40 16.58
CA THR A 301 13.67 -16.69 17.31
C THR A 301 13.39 -15.34 16.69
N ILE A 302 12.13 -15.15 16.26
CA ILE A 302 11.62 -13.85 15.83
C ILE A 302 11.52 -12.93 17.05
N THR A 303 12.13 -11.76 16.95
CA THR A 303 12.09 -10.70 17.96
C THR A 303 11.50 -9.45 17.35
N SER A 304 10.51 -8.89 18.02
CA SER A 304 9.87 -7.62 17.63
C SER A 304 9.99 -6.59 18.73
N GLY A 305 10.06 -5.31 18.34
CA GLY A 305 10.23 -4.24 19.30
C GLY A 305 10.30 -2.87 18.65
N ASN A 306 10.77 -1.90 19.44
CA ASN A 306 11.09 -0.56 18.97
C ASN A 306 12.35 -0.05 19.65
N VAL A 307 13.07 0.77 18.92
CA VAL A 307 14.20 1.57 19.39
C VAL A 307 13.74 3.03 19.49
N ASP A 308 14.04 3.68 20.61
CA ASP A 308 13.83 5.11 20.79
C ASP A 308 14.96 5.87 20.10
N LEU A 309 14.59 6.82 19.24
CA LEU A 309 15.52 7.59 18.40
C LEU A 309 15.60 9.04 18.88
N ASP A 310 16.80 9.61 18.90
CA ASP A 310 17.00 11.00 19.28
C ASP A 310 16.62 11.96 18.15
N HIS A 311 15.33 12.28 18.11
CA HIS A 311 14.77 13.28 17.20
C HIS A 311 15.37 14.69 17.33
N SER A 312 16.13 14.99 18.40
CA SER A 312 16.71 16.32 18.61
C SER A 312 18.04 16.55 17.90
N GLY A 313 18.72 15.48 17.47
CA GLY A 313 20.02 15.54 16.76
C GLY A 313 19.91 15.58 15.24
N VAL A 314 18.75 15.25 14.67
CA VAL A 314 18.54 15.07 13.22
C VAL A 314 19.06 16.23 12.35
N ASN A 315 19.69 15.91 11.21
CA ASN A 315 20.11 16.90 10.22
C ASN A 315 18.93 17.61 9.52
N ALA A 316 18.56 18.75 10.08
CA ALA A 316 17.50 19.62 9.55
C ALA A 316 17.82 20.28 8.19
N SER A 317 19.07 20.25 7.73
CA SER A 317 19.49 21.00 6.54
C SER A 317 19.02 20.35 5.24
N ASN A 318 18.92 19.01 5.23
CA ASN A 318 18.56 18.23 4.05
C ASN A 318 17.37 17.28 4.30
N GLY A 319 16.80 17.26 5.53
CA GLY A 319 15.65 16.41 5.85
C GLY A 319 15.92 14.90 5.82
N MET A 320 17.19 14.51 5.88
CA MET A 320 17.62 13.11 5.83
C MET A 320 17.83 12.55 7.24
N PHE A 321 17.27 11.36 7.50
CA PHE A 321 17.54 10.58 8.70
C PHE A 321 18.48 9.45 8.31
N TYR A 322 19.65 9.39 8.94
CA TYR A 322 20.65 8.36 8.64
C TYR A 322 20.77 7.38 9.79
N PHE A 323 20.75 6.10 9.44
CA PHE A 323 20.75 5.01 10.40
C PHE A 323 21.86 4.03 10.10
N THR A 324 22.29 3.34 11.14
CA THR A 324 22.93 2.05 10.94
C THR A 324 22.44 1.04 11.95
N ILE A 325 22.23 -0.16 11.44
CA ILE A 325 21.99 -1.35 12.26
C ILE A 325 23.29 -2.14 12.23
N HIS A 326 23.98 -2.18 13.36
CA HIS A 326 25.17 -3.00 13.56
C HIS A 326 24.75 -4.26 14.29
N CYS A 327 25.07 -5.43 13.75
CA CYS A 327 24.79 -6.68 14.42
C CYS A 327 26.02 -7.55 14.55
N TRP A 328 26.14 -8.26 15.66
CA TRP A 328 27.31 -9.07 16.02
C TRP A 328 26.93 -10.24 16.93
N ASN A 329 27.77 -11.29 16.94
CA ASN A 329 27.70 -12.37 17.94
C ASN A 329 28.54 -12.03 19.19
N GLU A 330 28.30 -12.73 20.31
CA GLU A 330 28.83 -12.38 21.64
C GLU A 330 30.24 -11.74 21.67
N VAL A 331 30.32 -10.53 22.24
CA VAL A 331 31.58 -9.83 22.50
C VAL A 331 32.49 -10.75 23.33
N ASN A 332 33.69 -11.05 22.82
CA ASN A 332 34.69 -11.97 23.40
C ASN A 332 34.46 -13.48 23.18
N ALA A 333 33.57 -13.90 22.28
CA ALA A 333 33.56 -15.29 21.83
C ALA A 333 34.92 -15.64 21.20
N THR A 334 35.54 -16.73 21.65
CA THR A 334 36.85 -17.17 21.12
C THR A 334 36.77 -17.59 19.64
N TYR A 335 35.55 -17.75 19.12
CA TYR A 335 35.26 -18.12 17.74
C TYR A 335 34.01 -17.36 17.29
N PRO A 336 34.12 -16.50 16.28
CA PRO A 336 32.94 -15.93 15.65
C PRO A 336 32.16 -17.03 14.91
N THR A 337 30.83 -16.94 14.99
CA THR A 337 29.89 -17.82 14.30
C THR A 337 29.22 -17.04 13.18
N ALA A 338 29.40 -17.48 11.94
CA ALA A 338 28.64 -16.95 10.82
C ALA A 338 27.12 -17.07 11.07
N TYR A 339 26.36 -16.10 10.58
CA TYR A 339 24.92 -16.07 10.76
C TYR A 339 24.23 -15.42 9.58
N GLU A 340 22.95 -15.74 9.45
CA GLU A 340 22.03 -15.09 8.53
C GLU A 340 21.09 -14.22 9.36
N LEU A 341 21.00 -12.93 9.01
CA LEU A 341 20.06 -11.98 9.58
C LEU A 341 18.87 -11.85 8.63
N ASN A 342 17.66 -11.97 9.18
CA ASN A 342 16.41 -11.75 8.48
C ASN A 342 15.69 -10.55 9.13
N ILE A 343 15.32 -9.57 8.32
CA ILE A 343 14.52 -8.40 8.72
C ILE A 343 13.19 -8.48 7.98
N ASP A 344 12.14 -8.79 8.75
CA ASP A 344 10.78 -8.95 8.23
C ASP A 344 10.02 -7.62 8.22
N TYR A 345 10.39 -6.72 9.14
CA TYR A 345 9.71 -5.45 9.35
C TYR A 345 10.67 -4.37 9.82
N LEU A 346 10.64 -3.20 9.17
CA LEU A 346 11.42 -2.03 9.60
C LEU A 346 10.68 -0.72 9.27
N ALA A 347 10.28 0.03 10.30
CA ALA A 347 9.40 1.20 10.16
C ALA A 347 9.73 2.36 11.10
N LEU A 348 9.49 3.60 10.65
CA LEU A 348 9.44 4.74 11.56
C LEU A 348 8.07 4.82 12.24
N ARG A 349 8.10 5.24 13.50
CA ARG A 349 6.96 5.76 14.24
C ARG A 349 7.32 7.15 14.74
N MET A 350 6.48 8.12 14.47
CA MET A 350 6.70 9.50 14.89
C MET A 350 5.48 10.05 15.62
N ARG A 351 5.72 10.93 16.58
CA ARG A 351 4.68 11.74 17.21
C ARG A 351 4.99 13.20 17.00
N THR A 352 4.10 13.94 16.36
CA THR A 352 4.31 15.37 16.07
C THR A 352 2.99 16.13 16.11
N THR A 353 3.03 17.44 15.96
CA THR A 353 1.83 18.26 15.70
C THR A 353 1.11 17.72 14.46
N PRO A 354 -0.20 17.98 14.32
CA PRO A 354 -0.91 17.51 13.15
C PRO A 354 -0.31 18.06 11.85
N LEU A 355 0.01 17.16 10.91
CA LEU A 355 0.58 17.50 9.62
C LEU A 355 -0.54 17.72 8.60
N ILE A 356 -0.41 18.73 7.77
CA ILE A 356 -1.25 18.83 6.57
C ILE A 356 -0.61 17.94 5.52
N THR A 357 -1.31 16.92 5.07
CA THR A 357 -0.81 16.05 4.00
C THR A 357 -1.60 16.38 2.75
N LEU A 358 -0.93 16.93 1.74
CA LEU A 358 -1.47 16.95 0.40
C LEU A 358 -1.18 15.58 -0.21
N ILE A 359 -2.23 14.92 -0.67
CA ILE A 359 -2.16 13.66 -1.39
C ILE A 359 -2.21 14.04 -2.87
N GLU A 360 -1.02 14.19 -3.46
CA GLU A 360 -0.81 14.61 -4.85
C GLU A 360 -0.92 13.42 -5.81
N ASN A 361 -1.51 13.60 -6.99
CA ASN A 361 -1.57 12.52 -7.97
C ASN A 361 -0.17 11.97 -8.28
N THR A 362 0.03 10.67 -8.08
CA THR A 362 1.35 10.04 -8.25
C THR A 362 1.56 9.55 -9.67
N ILE A 363 0.46 9.26 -10.36
CA ILE A 363 0.49 8.78 -11.73
C ILE A 363 0.97 9.88 -12.66
N SER A 364 2.06 9.59 -13.37
CA SER A 364 2.71 10.52 -14.29
C SER A 364 1.76 10.99 -15.39
N GLN A 365 1.78 12.29 -15.67
CA GLN A 365 0.98 12.85 -16.77
C GLN A 365 1.36 12.20 -18.10
N GLY A 366 0.37 11.63 -18.80
CA GLY A 366 0.56 10.91 -20.06
C GLY A 366 0.65 9.39 -19.90
N ASN A 367 0.78 8.89 -18.67
CA ASN A 367 0.75 7.46 -18.36
C ASN A 367 -0.62 7.00 -17.86
N TYR A 368 -1.64 7.85 -17.96
CA TYR A 368 -3.03 7.47 -17.77
C TYR A 368 -3.95 8.15 -18.80
N ASP A 369 -5.08 7.49 -19.06
CA ASP A 369 -6.26 8.10 -19.68
C ASP A 369 -7.46 7.87 -18.76
N LEU A 370 -8.29 8.88 -18.58
CA LEU A 370 -9.56 8.76 -17.87
C LEU A 370 -10.65 9.40 -18.70
N ALA A 371 -11.69 8.64 -18.98
CA ALA A 371 -12.89 9.12 -19.64
C ALA A 371 -14.13 8.72 -18.85
N TRP A 372 -15.17 9.52 -18.97
CA TRP A 372 -16.45 9.24 -18.33
C TRP A 372 -17.59 9.70 -19.24
N SER A 373 -18.73 9.04 -19.09
CA SER A 373 -19.95 9.43 -19.80
C SER A 373 -21.19 9.24 -18.93
N TYR A 374 -22.31 9.80 -19.39
CA TYR A 374 -23.62 9.56 -18.81
C TYR A 374 -24.54 9.01 -19.89
N GLY A 375 -25.01 7.78 -19.71
CA GLY A 375 -25.84 7.07 -20.68
C GLY A 375 -26.14 5.65 -20.24
N SER A 376 -26.77 4.88 -21.11
CA SER A 376 -27.04 3.46 -20.87
C SER A 376 -25.84 2.58 -21.18
N SER A 377 -25.73 1.46 -20.49
CA SER A 377 -24.74 0.40 -20.69
C SER A 377 -25.46 -0.93 -20.94
N VAL A 378 -24.69 -1.97 -21.18
CA VAL A 378 -25.23 -3.33 -21.32
C VAL A 378 -25.66 -3.95 -19.99
N LYS A 379 -25.05 -3.51 -18.88
CA LYS A 379 -25.42 -3.96 -17.54
C LYS A 379 -26.55 -3.13 -16.95
N CYS A 380 -26.76 -1.91 -17.46
CA CYS A 380 -27.71 -0.97 -16.93
C CYS A 380 -28.38 -0.13 -18.03
N ILE A 381 -29.68 -0.35 -18.22
CA ILE A 381 -30.41 0.21 -19.37
C ILE A 381 -30.76 1.68 -19.17
N GLU A 382 -31.06 2.09 -17.95
CA GLU A 382 -31.35 3.49 -17.68
C GLU A 382 -30.04 4.30 -17.65
N ASP A 383 -30.12 5.59 -18.00
CA ASP A 383 -28.93 6.43 -18.04
C ASP A 383 -28.29 6.50 -16.65
N HIS A 384 -26.98 6.34 -16.62
CA HIS A 384 -26.16 6.38 -15.42
C HIS A 384 -24.73 6.79 -15.75
N ARG A 385 -23.91 7.00 -14.72
CA ARG A 385 -22.51 7.37 -14.90
C ARG A 385 -21.61 6.17 -15.13
N MET A 386 -20.74 6.29 -16.12
CA MET A 386 -19.73 5.29 -16.47
C MET A 386 -18.36 5.94 -16.49
N PHE A 387 -17.34 5.17 -16.07
CA PHE A 387 -15.94 5.56 -16.15
C PHE A 387 -15.12 4.48 -16.82
N GLU A 388 -14.11 4.90 -17.56
CA GLU A 388 -13.03 4.07 -18.06
C GLU A 388 -11.70 4.73 -17.70
N PHE A 389 -10.79 3.92 -17.18
CA PHE A 389 -9.49 4.34 -16.72
C PHE A 389 -8.43 3.39 -17.26
N LYS A 390 -7.38 3.96 -17.85
CA LYS A 390 -6.20 3.26 -18.31
C LYS A 390 -4.99 3.80 -17.57
N ILE A 391 -4.11 2.91 -17.15
CA ILE A 391 -2.81 3.26 -16.55
C ILE A 391 -1.71 2.40 -17.15
N ALA A 392 -0.56 3.01 -17.43
CA ALA A 392 0.61 2.29 -17.91
C ALA A 392 1.21 1.42 -16.80
N LYS A 393 1.61 0.19 -17.15
CA LYS A 393 2.29 -0.73 -16.23
C LYS A 393 3.67 -0.21 -15.78
N SER A 394 4.26 0.72 -16.54
CA SER A 394 5.54 1.35 -16.22
C SER A 394 5.51 2.28 -15.00
N GLU A 395 4.33 2.62 -14.49
CA GLU A 395 4.20 3.34 -13.21
C GLU A 395 4.56 2.45 -12.02
N PHE A 396 4.52 1.14 -12.20
CA PHE A 396 4.74 0.18 -11.13
C PHE A 396 6.15 -0.43 -11.21
N PRO A 397 6.76 -0.83 -10.07
CA PRO A 397 8.01 -1.57 -10.06
C PRO A 397 7.87 -2.91 -10.78
N ASP A 398 8.93 -3.37 -11.43
CA ASP A 398 8.96 -4.67 -12.11
C ASP A 398 8.99 -5.80 -11.06
N LEU A 399 7.97 -6.66 -11.07
CA LEU A 399 7.79 -7.77 -10.12
C LEU A 399 7.62 -9.09 -10.88
N ASN A 400 8.07 -10.18 -10.26
CA ASN A 400 7.93 -11.53 -10.86
C ASN A 400 6.49 -12.04 -10.84
N ASP A 401 5.66 -11.50 -9.94
CA ASP A 401 4.25 -11.85 -9.80
C ASP A 401 3.40 -10.68 -10.32
N ASP A 402 2.47 -10.99 -11.23
CA ASP A 402 1.56 -10.02 -11.83
C ASP A 402 0.30 -9.93 -10.96
N MET A 403 0.33 -9.16 -9.88
CA MET A 403 -0.88 -8.81 -9.13
C MET A 403 -1.28 -7.36 -9.39
N LEU A 404 -2.58 -7.11 -9.36
CA LEU A 404 -3.13 -5.76 -9.27
C LEU A 404 -4.05 -5.69 -8.05
N TYR A 405 -3.75 -4.75 -7.16
CA TYR A 405 -4.59 -4.36 -6.05
C TYR A 405 -5.34 -3.10 -6.43
N LEU A 406 -6.66 -3.10 -6.24
CA LEU A 406 -7.50 -1.95 -6.59
C LEU A 406 -8.41 -1.56 -5.45
N PHE A 407 -8.47 -0.26 -5.23
CA PHE A 407 -9.47 0.41 -4.42
C PHE A 407 -9.97 1.64 -5.18
N VAL A 408 -11.28 1.84 -5.20
CA VAL A 408 -11.93 2.96 -5.87
C VAL A 408 -12.79 3.68 -4.86
N ALA A 409 -12.73 5.00 -4.85
CA ALA A 409 -13.65 5.82 -4.07
C ALA A 409 -14.25 6.93 -4.92
N GLY A 410 -15.35 7.49 -4.45
CA GLY A 410 -15.95 8.64 -5.09
C GLY A 410 -16.80 9.44 -4.12
N TYR A 411 -17.06 10.68 -4.50
CA TYR A 411 -17.87 11.63 -3.75
C TYR A 411 -18.81 12.34 -4.71
N GLY A 412 -20.00 12.67 -4.22
CA GLY A 412 -21.03 13.32 -5.02
C GLY A 412 -22.43 12.88 -4.65
N THR A 413 -23.33 12.96 -5.64
CA THR A 413 -24.78 12.67 -5.55
C THR A 413 -25.12 11.26 -5.01
N MET A 414 -24.13 10.42 -4.72
CA MET A 414 -24.28 9.08 -4.15
C MET A 414 -24.14 9.01 -2.61
N SER A 415 -24.55 10.03 -1.84
CA SER A 415 -24.19 10.12 -0.40
C SER A 415 -25.32 10.30 0.63
N PHE A 416 -25.22 9.58 1.76
CA PHE A 416 -25.92 9.91 3.01
C PHE A 416 -25.60 11.30 3.56
N ILE A 417 -26.52 11.96 4.26
CA ILE A 417 -26.31 13.29 4.86
C ILE A 417 -25.33 13.21 6.05
N GLY A 418 -24.09 13.72 5.87
CA GLY A 418 -23.11 14.00 6.93
C GLY A 418 -21.82 13.15 6.91
N THR A 419 -21.62 12.26 5.92
CA THR A 419 -20.58 11.22 5.85
C THR A 419 -20.11 10.90 4.40
N ASN A 420 -20.15 11.86 3.48
CA ASN A 420 -20.56 11.68 2.07
C ASN A 420 -19.54 11.15 1.03
N PHE A 421 -18.93 9.98 1.15
CA PHE A 421 -18.22 9.31 0.03
C PHE A 421 -18.56 7.82 0.02
N TRP A 422 -18.36 7.15 -1.11
CA TRP A 422 -18.40 5.68 -1.21
C TRP A 422 -16.99 5.16 -1.51
N ALA A 423 -16.75 3.91 -1.16
CA ALA A 423 -15.47 3.23 -1.30
C ALA A 423 -15.71 1.76 -1.66
N TYR A 424 -14.90 1.21 -2.56
CA TYR A 424 -14.94 -0.20 -2.92
C TYR A 424 -13.54 -0.79 -3.15
N PRO A 425 -13.21 -1.93 -2.50
CA PRO A 425 -14.01 -2.61 -1.50
C PRO A 425 -13.95 -1.88 -0.15
N GLY A 426 -15.08 -1.77 0.55
CA GLY A 426 -15.16 -1.11 1.85
C GLY A 426 -16.43 -1.51 2.60
N ASP A 427 -16.28 -1.96 3.84
CA ASP A 427 -17.36 -2.41 4.73
C ASP A 427 -17.35 -1.67 6.10
N SER A 428 -16.64 -0.54 6.21
CA SER A 428 -16.60 0.30 7.42
C SER A 428 -17.00 1.74 7.10
N ASN A 429 -17.73 2.37 8.02
CA ASN A 429 -18.21 3.77 7.98
C ASN A 429 -17.07 4.82 8.05
N ASP A 430 -15.88 4.41 7.66
CA ASP A 430 -14.62 5.05 7.95
C ASP A 430 -14.11 5.63 6.63
N ASN A 431 -13.90 6.94 6.64
CA ASN A 431 -13.44 7.68 5.47
C ASN A 431 -12.15 7.08 4.94
N PRO A 432 -12.00 6.71 3.65
CA PRO A 432 -10.79 6.06 3.16
C PRO A 432 -9.52 6.88 3.38
N PHE A 433 -9.69 8.17 3.67
CA PHE A 433 -8.64 9.11 4.04
C PHE A 433 -8.43 9.25 5.57
N ASN A 434 -9.45 9.03 6.41
CA ASN A 434 -9.36 9.17 7.89
C ASN A 434 -9.42 7.85 8.68
N GLY A 435 -10.04 6.85 8.08
CA GLY A 435 -10.44 5.56 8.57
C GLY A 435 -9.62 4.53 7.83
N PHE A 436 -8.68 3.98 8.57
CA PHE A 436 -7.47 3.43 8.03
C PHE A 436 -7.62 2.04 7.45
N VAL A 437 -6.62 1.74 6.64
CA VAL A 437 -6.17 0.44 6.20
C VAL A 437 -5.62 -0.36 7.39
N ASP A 438 -6.46 -0.64 8.39
CA ASP A 438 -6.11 -1.50 9.54
C ASP A 438 -6.03 -2.96 9.06
N GLU A 439 -4.83 -3.57 9.02
CA GLU A 439 -4.46 -5.02 8.90
C GLU A 439 -5.25 -5.93 7.91
N TYR A 440 -6.23 -5.38 7.21
CA TYR A 440 -7.22 -6.00 6.33
C TYR A 440 -7.70 -4.95 5.34
N SER A 441 -6.75 -4.27 4.70
CA SER A 441 -6.99 -3.44 3.52
C SER A 441 -7.96 -4.17 2.60
N ASN A 442 -9.20 -3.69 2.52
CA ASN A 442 -10.13 -4.13 1.51
C ASN A 442 -9.61 -3.55 0.18
N PHE A 443 -8.58 -4.15 -0.41
CA PHE A 443 -8.29 -4.01 -1.83
C PHE A 443 -8.82 -5.26 -2.52
N LEU A 444 -9.32 -5.10 -3.74
CA LEU A 444 -9.51 -6.25 -4.61
C LEU A 444 -8.12 -6.69 -5.06
N ALA A 445 -7.79 -7.94 -4.80
CA ALA A 445 -6.58 -8.56 -5.33
C ALA A 445 -6.93 -9.30 -6.63
N PHE A 446 -6.26 -8.91 -7.70
CA PHE A 446 -6.41 -9.48 -9.03
C PHE A 446 -5.12 -10.17 -9.42
N ASP A 447 -5.23 -11.43 -9.83
CA ASP A 447 -4.14 -12.18 -10.45
C ASP A 447 -4.15 -11.85 -11.95
N MET A 448 -3.13 -11.11 -12.35
CA MET A 448 -2.89 -10.62 -13.70
C MET A 448 -1.85 -11.49 -14.43
N SER A 449 -1.45 -12.62 -13.86
CA SER A 449 -0.48 -13.51 -14.52
C SER A 449 -1.10 -14.17 -15.76
N ILE A 450 -0.66 -13.74 -16.93
CA ILE A 450 -1.08 -14.31 -18.21
C ILE A 450 -0.41 -15.69 -18.34
N THR A 451 -1.20 -16.78 -18.34
CA THR A 451 -0.70 -18.15 -18.58
C THR A 451 -0.71 -18.58 -20.05
#